data_AF-V5GK40-F1
#
_entry.id   AF-V5GK40-F1
#
_cell.length_a   1.000
_cell.length_b   1.000
_cell.length_c   1.000
_cell.angle_alpha   90.00
_cell.angle_beta   90.00
_cell.angle_gamma   90.00
#
_symmetry.space_group_name_H-M   'P 1'
#
loop_
_entity.id
_entity.type
_entity.pdbx_description
1 polymer ?
#
loop_
_entity_poly.entity_id
_entity_poly.type
_entity_poly.pdbx_seq_one_letter_code
_entity_poly.pdbx_strand_id
1 'polypeptide(L)'
;GSCSKEYFPEEGSGAYAILVTLFTESLEPICAEFLTKQELIRKGQHLSRTSFTKPDPGSRYTAWSSMKTLVTKKLIIRKSNPPKFSLTNEGLALSKKLFDQR
;
A
#
# COMPACT_ATOMS: atom_id res chain seq x y z
N GLY A 1 13.03 17.83 20.73
CA GLY A 1 11.76 17.12 20.64
C GLY A 1 11.64 16.49 19.28
N SER A 2 11.73 15.16 19.19
CA SER A 2 11.46 14.46 17.94
C SER A 2 9.95 14.40 17.76
N CYS A 3 9.41 15.38 17.04
CA CYS A 3 8.03 15.39 16.60
C CYS A 3 7.84 14.13 15.73
N SER A 4 7.21 13.09 16.29
CA SER A 4 6.85 11.88 15.55
C SER A 4 5.88 12.28 14.46
N LYS A 5 6.40 12.60 13.27
CA LYS A 5 5.59 12.90 12.10
C LYS A 5 4.68 11.70 11.87
N GLU A 6 3.37 11.94 11.84
CA GLU A 6 2.39 10.93 11.44
C GLU A 6 2.87 10.34 10.11
N TYR A 7 2.89 9.01 10.00
CA TYR A 7 3.40 8.38 8.80
C TYR A 7 2.46 8.67 7.65
N PHE A 8 2.90 9.51 6.72
CA PHE A 8 2.14 9.92 5.57
C PHE A 8 2.98 9.73 4.31
N PRO A 9 2.74 8.65 3.54
CA PRO A 9 3.54 8.37 2.35
C PRO A 9 3.24 9.41 1.25
N GLU A 10 4.29 9.79 0.53
CA GLU A 10 4.18 10.72 -0.60
C GLU A 10 3.40 10.08 -1.77
N GLU A 11 2.68 10.91 -2.52
CA GLU A 11 1.98 10.48 -3.73
C GLU A 11 2.94 9.88 -4.75
N GLY A 12 2.53 8.79 -5.40
CA GLY A 12 3.38 8.06 -6.34
C GLY A 12 4.40 7.13 -5.68
N SER A 13 4.54 7.14 -4.35
CA SER A 13 5.40 6.17 -3.64
C SER A 13 4.77 4.78 -3.64
N GLY A 14 5.60 3.74 -3.48
CA GLY A 14 5.11 2.36 -3.41
C GLY A 14 4.19 2.12 -2.20
N ALA A 15 4.46 2.79 -1.08
CA ALA A 15 3.60 2.72 0.11
C ALA A 15 2.22 3.31 -0.15
N TYR A 16 2.17 4.51 -0.76
CA TYR A 16 0.94 5.17 -1.19
C TYR A 16 0.14 4.25 -2.10
N ALA A 17 0.75 3.76 -3.18
CA ALA A 17 0.08 2.91 -4.17
C ALA A 17 -0.59 1.68 -3.53
N ILE A 18 0.10 0.97 -2.62
CA ILE A 18 -0.48 -0.20 -1.93
C ILE A 18 -1.71 0.18 -1.10
N LEU A 19 -1.60 1.23 -0.27
CA LEU A 19 -2.67 1.68 0.63
C LEU A 19 -3.90 2.12 -0.16
N VAL A 20 -3.67 2.96 -1.17
CA VAL A 20 -4.68 3.46 -2.09
C VAL A 20 -5.41 2.33 -2.80
N THR A 21 -4.68 1.36 -3.35
CA THR A 21 -5.27 0.24 -4.08
C THR A 21 -6.18 -0.57 -3.18
N LEU A 22 -5.73 -0.94 -1.97
CA LEU A 22 -6.57 -1.68 -1.03
C LEU A 22 -7.82 -0.91 -0.64
N PHE A 23 -7.69 0.40 -0.42
CA PHE A 23 -8.83 1.23 -0.04
C PHE A 23 -9.86 1.32 -1.16
N THR A 24 -9.41 1.56 -2.39
CA THR A 24 -10.29 1.64 -3.56
C THR A 24 -11.05 0.33 -3.77
N GLU A 25 -10.38 -0.81 -3.65
CA GLU A 25 -11.04 -2.12 -3.75
C GLU A 25 -11.98 -2.40 -2.58
N SER A 26 -11.73 -1.84 -1.39
CA SER A 26 -12.65 -1.97 -0.25
C SER A 26 -13.92 -1.11 -0.37
N LEU A 27 -13.91 -0.10 -1.25
CA LEU A 27 -15.10 0.72 -1.54
C LEU A 27 -16.05 0.02 -2.52
N GLU A 28 -15.53 -0.86 -3.37
CA GLU A 28 -16.29 -1.61 -4.35
C GLU A 28 -16.97 -2.81 -3.67
N PRO A 29 -18.32 -2.86 -3.58
CA PRO A 29 -19.03 -3.92 -2.84
C PRO A 29 -18.89 -5.31 -3.48
N ILE A 30 -18.43 -5.38 -4.73
CA ILE A 30 -18.22 -6.62 -5.49
C ILE A 30 -16.78 -7.13 -5.32
N CYS A 31 -15.86 -6.28 -4.86
CA CYS A 31 -14.45 -6.64 -4.75
C CYS A 31 -14.12 -7.32 -3.41
N ALA A 32 -13.01 -8.07 -3.42
CA ALA A 32 -12.53 -8.74 -2.23
C ALA A 32 -11.97 -7.73 -1.21
N GLU A 33 -12.34 -7.87 0.06
CA GLU A 33 -11.75 -7.13 1.20
C GLU A 33 -10.23 -7.38 1.38
N PHE A 34 -9.67 -8.29 0.60
CA PHE A 34 -8.27 -8.65 0.59
C PHE A 34 -7.74 -8.74 -0.84
N LEU A 35 -6.49 -8.34 -1.02
CA LEU A 35 -5.78 -8.49 -2.28
C LEU A 35 -4.56 -9.38 -2.11
N THR A 36 -4.21 -10.10 -3.16
CA THR A 36 -2.95 -10.85 -3.21
C THR A 36 -1.81 -9.92 -3.61
N LYS A 37 -0.57 -10.38 -3.46
CA LYS A 37 0.60 -9.66 -3.99
C LYS A 37 0.46 -9.36 -5.48
N GLN A 38 -0.04 -10.31 -6.27
CA GLN A 38 -0.18 -10.11 -7.72
C GLN A 38 -1.22 -9.05 -8.06
N GLU A 39 -2.37 -9.08 -7.38
CA GLU A 39 -3.41 -8.06 -7.57
C GLU A 39 -2.93 -6.66 -7.16
N LEU A 40 -2.23 -6.56 -6.03
CA LEU A 40 -1.62 -5.30 -5.59
C LEU A 40 -0.59 -4.76 -6.57
N ILE A 41 0.21 -5.63 -7.19
CA ILE A 41 1.17 -5.21 -8.20
C ILE A 41 0.44 -4.75 -9.46
N ARG A 42 -0.53 -5.53 -9.95
CA ARG A 42 -1.29 -5.23 -11.16
C ARG A 42 -2.08 -3.92 -11.04
N LYS A 43 -2.81 -3.76 -9.93
CA LYS A 43 -3.64 -2.59 -9.64
C LYS A 43 -2.83 -1.43 -9.06
N GLY A 44 -1.77 -1.67 -8.29
CA GLY A 44 -0.98 -0.60 -7.67
C GLY A 44 0.07 0.01 -8.60
N GLN A 45 0.51 -0.68 -9.67
CA GLN A 45 1.60 -0.22 -10.51
C GLN A 45 1.32 1.14 -11.18
N HIS A 46 0.08 1.45 -11.55
CA HIS A 46 -0.26 2.73 -12.17
C HIS A 46 -0.27 3.90 -11.18
N LEU A 47 -0.36 3.62 -9.88
CA LEU A 47 -0.34 4.60 -8.80
C LEU A 47 1.06 4.84 -8.25
N SER A 48 2.05 4.06 -8.68
CA SER A 48 3.44 4.22 -8.24
C SER A 48 4.35 4.64 -9.39
N ARG A 49 5.23 5.59 -9.10
CA ARG A 49 6.29 6.06 -10.00
C ARG A 49 7.41 5.03 -10.15
N THR A 50 7.60 4.17 -9.15
CA THR A 50 8.60 3.10 -9.13
C THR A 50 7.95 1.76 -9.45
N SER A 51 8.67 0.88 -10.13
CA SER A 51 8.14 -0.46 -10.39
C SER A 51 8.06 -1.31 -9.11
N PHE A 52 6.99 -2.10 -9.00
CA PHE A 52 6.82 -3.06 -7.90
C PHE A 52 7.67 -4.31 -8.06
N THR A 53 7.99 -4.68 -9.30
CA THR A 53 8.71 -5.91 -9.65
C THR A 53 10.14 -5.66 -10.05
N LYS A 54 10.43 -4.51 -10.67
CA LYS A 54 11.77 -4.14 -11.11
C LYS A 54 12.30 -2.98 -10.26
N PRO A 55 13.50 -3.09 -9.68
CA PRO A 55 14.14 -1.94 -9.05
C PRO A 55 14.57 -0.95 -10.14
N ASP A 56 14.48 0.34 -9.83
CA ASP A 56 15.03 1.38 -10.70
C ASP A 56 16.57 1.27 -10.75
N PRO A 57 17.21 1.63 -11.87
CA PRO A 57 18.66 1.60 -12.00
C PRO A 57 19.29 2.51 -10.93
N GLY A 58 20.08 1.92 -10.03
CA GLY A 58 20.69 2.61 -8.89
C GLY A 58 19.95 2.43 -7.55
N SER A 59 18.74 1.83 -7.56
CA SER A 59 18.02 1.46 -6.35
C SER A 59 18.08 -0.05 -6.11
N ARG A 60 18.17 -0.46 -4.84
CA ARG A 60 17.99 -1.86 -4.43
C ARG A 60 16.56 -2.16 -3.96
N TYR A 61 15.71 -1.15 -3.94
CA TYR A 61 14.35 -1.23 -3.37
C TYR A 61 13.31 -1.01 -4.47
N THR A 62 12.25 -1.81 -4.43
CA THR A 62 11.08 -1.65 -5.30
C THR A 62 9.94 -1.01 -4.53
N ALA A 63 8.89 -0.60 -5.23
CA ALA A 63 7.66 -0.14 -4.58
C ALA A 63 7.12 -1.20 -3.60
N TRP A 64 7.30 -2.50 -3.90
CA TRP A 64 6.90 -3.61 -3.02
C TRP A 64 7.70 -3.68 -1.71
N SER A 65 8.94 -3.18 -1.67
CA SER A 65 9.72 -3.11 -0.42
C SER A 65 8.99 -2.35 0.68
N SER A 66 8.14 -1.37 0.29
CA SER A 66 7.29 -0.61 1.21
C SER A 66 6.24 -1.45 1.94
N MET A 67 5.80 -2.58 1.36
CA MET A 67 4.81 -3.48 1.98
C MET A 67 5.27 -3.95 3.36
N LYS A 68 6.56 -4.29 3.51
CA LYS A 68 7.10 -4.73 4.80
C LYS A 68 6.98 -3.63 5.85
N THR A 69 7.31 -2.39 5.49
CA THR A 69 7.17 -1.22 6.35
C THR A 69 5.72 -0.98 6.76
N LEU A 70 4.77 -1.08 5.83
CA LEU A 70 3.34 -0.93 6.11
C LEU A 70 2.82 -1.99 7.09
N VAL A 71 3.26 -3.25 6.93
CA VAL A 71 2.93 -4.33 7.86
C VAL A 71 3.56 -4.11 9.24
N THR A 72 4.84 -3.71 9.30
CA THR A 72 5.52 -3.38 10.57
C THR A 72 4.85 -2.20 11.28
N LYS A 73 4.33 -1.23 10.53
CA LYS A 73 3.56 -0.09 11.05
C LYS A 73 2.11 -0.43 11.38
N LYS A 74 1.68 -1.70 11.25
CA LYS A 74 0.30 -2.16 11.49
C LYS A 74 -0.76 -1.44 10.65
N LEU A 75 -0.38 -0.91 9.49
CA LEU A 75 -1.31 -0.30 8.53
C LEU A 75 -1.95 -1.35 7.62
N ILE A 76 -1.24 -2.46 7.40
CA ILE A 76 -1.70 -3.58 6.59
C ILE A 76 -1.54 -4.85 7.40
N ILE A 77 -2.55 -5.71 7.32
CA ILE A 77 -2.48 -7.08 7.82
C ILE A 77 -2.20 -8.03 6.66
N ARG A 78 -1.30 -8.99 6.89
CA ARG A 78 -1.03 -10.11 6.01
C ARG A 78 -1.57 -11.38 6.66
N LYS A 79 -2.52 -12.05 6.02
CA LYS A 79 -3.15 -13.30 6.47
C LYS A 79 -3.18 -14.36 5.37
N SER A 80 -3.41 -15.64 5.71
CA SER A 80 -3.55 -16.79 4.78
C SER A 80 -2.27 -17.25 4.05
N ASN A 81 -2.37 -18.46 3.46
CA ASN A 81 -1.43 -19.02 2.49
C ASN A 81 -2.24 -19.56 1.30
N PRO A 82 -2.29 -18.89 0.13
CA PRO A 82 -1.43 -17.77 -0.29
C PRO A 82 -1.67 -16.46 0.49
N PRO A 83 -0.67 -15.56 0.56
CA PRO A 83 -0.74 -14.34 1.36
C PRO A 83 -1.76 -13.34 0.80
N LYS A 84 -2.72 -12.99 1.65
CA LYS A 84 -3.76 -12.00 1.46
C LYS A 84 -3.45 -10.77 2.31
N PHE A 85 -3.57 -9.60 1.71
CA PHE A 85 -3.31 -8.32 2.35
C PHE A 85 -4.62 -7.54 2.47
N SER A 86 -4.88 -6.99 3.65
CA SER A 86 -6.03 -6.12 3.93
C SER A 86 -5.60 -4.93 4.75
N LEU A 87 -6.37 -3.83 4.68
CA LEU A 87 -6.14 -2.67 5.53
C LEU A 87 -6.57 -2.97 6.98
N THR A 88 -5.87 -2.37 7.92
CA THR A 88 -6.34 -2.24 9.31
C THR A 88 -7.19 -0.99 9.47
N ASN A 89 -7.82 -0.79 10.63
CA ASN A 89 -8.55 0.46 10.92
C ASN A 89 -7.65 1.69 10.76
N GLU A 90 -6.41 1.63 11.26
CA GLU A 90 -5.41 2.69 11.10
C GLU A 90 -5.00 2.88 9.64
N GLY A 91 -4.74 1.79 8.93
CA GLY A 91 -4.42 1.82 7.50
C GLY A 91 -5.55 2.38 6.67
N LEU A 92 -6.81 2.05 6.96
CA LEU A 92 -7.99 2.53 6.27
C LEU A 92 -8.17 4.04 6.48
N ALA A 93 -8.04 4.52 7.71
CA ALA A 93 -8.10 5.95 8.00
C ALA A 93 -7.00 6.74 7.25
N LEU A 94 -5.77 6.22 7.26
CA LEU A 94 -4.66 6.83 6.52
C LEU A 94 -4.90 6.77 5.00
N SER A 95 -5.31 5.61 4.47
CA SER A 95 -5.57 5.42 3.05
C SER A 95 -6.68 6.32 2.54
N LYS A 96 -7.71 6.55 3.36
CA LYS A 96 -8.78 7.50 3.06
C LYS A 96 -8.24 8.93 2.95
N LYS A 97 -7.38 9.38 3.88
CA LYS A 97 -6.73 10.69 3.77
C LYS A 97 -5.89 10.80 2.49
N LEU A 98 -5.11 9.76 2.17
CA LEU A 98 -4.33 9.68 0.93
C LEU A 98 -5.21 9.60 -0.33
N PHE A 99 -6.44 9.11 -0.21
CA PHE A 99 -7.43 9.07 -1.30
C PHE A 99 -8.06 10.44 -1.55
N ASP A 100 -8.32 11.18 -0.48
CA ASP A 100 -8.94 12.49 -0.55
C ASP A 100 -8.01 13.57 -1.11
N GLN A 101 -6.70 13.42 -0.94
CA GLN A 101 -5.69 14.37 -1.42
C GLN A 101 -5.27 14.23 -2.90
N ARG A 102 -5.99 13.41 -3.68
CA ARG A 102 -5.67 13.08 -5.08
C ARG A 102 -6.22 14.07 -6.09
#